data_AF-A0A8C5XT99-F1
#
_entry.id   AF-A0A8C5XT99-F1
#
_cell.length_a   1.000
_cell.length_b   1.000
_cell.length_c   1.000
_cell.angle_alpha   90.00
_cell.angle_beta   90.00
_cell.angle_gamma   90.00
#
_symmetry.space_group_name_H-M   'P 1'
#
loop_
_entity.id
_entity.type
_entity.pdbx_description
1 polymer ?
#
loop_
_entity_poly.entity_id
_entity_poly.type
_entity_poly.pdbx_seq_one_letter_code
_entity_poly.pdbx_strand_id
1 'polypeptide(L)'
;LSVTPEVKSHGMKFAEEQLLKHGWTQGKGLGWKENDMTQALRVTLKQDTHGMGHDPAKEFTNHWLNELFNKTAANLVVETGQDGAPSTETTCRNPPKPNLLYQKFVKMTSSRTMI
;
A
#
# COMPACT_ATOMS: atom_id res chain seq x y z
N LEU A 1 25.58 -21.91 -16.62
CA LEU A 1 25.77 -20.88 -15.57
C LEU A 1 27.24 -20.92 -15.17
N SER A 2 28.05 -19.97 -15.65
CA SER A 2 29.49 -19.92 -15.36
C SER A 2 29.70 -19.41 -13.94
N VAL A 3 30.22 -20.26 -13.05
CA VAL A 3 30.67 -19.87 -11.71
C VAL A 3 31.90 -18.99 -11.88
N THR A 4 31.78 -17.70 -11.59
CA THR A 4 32.93 -16.79 -11.51
C THR A 4 33.78 -17.15 -10.30
N PRO A 5 35.12 -17.20 -10.40
CA PRO A 5 35.98 -17.47 -9.25
C PRO A 5 35.95 -16.27 -8.30
N GLU A 6 35.16 -16.37 -7.24
CA GLU A 6 35.08 -15.38 -6.19
C GLU A 6 36.31 -15.48 -5.27
N VAL A 7 36.99 -14.35 -5.02
CA VAL A 7 38.15 -14.29 -4.13
C VAL A 7 37.66 -14.38 -2.68
N LYS A 8 37.75 -15.58 -2.09
CA LYS A 8 37.37 -15.85 -0.69
C LYS A 8 38.25 -15.08 0.29
N SER A 9 37.64 -14.45 1.31
CA SER A 9 38.35 -13.79 2.40
C SER A 9 39.12 -14.79 3.28
N HIS A 10 40.11 -14.34 4.05
CA HIS A 10 40.92 -15.23 4.91
C HIS A 10 40.07 -16.02 5.92
N GLY A 11 39.10 -15.38 6.57
CA GLY A 11 38.19 -16.06 7.50
C GLY A 11 37.30 -17.10 6.80
N MET A 12 36.87 -16.81 5.56
CA MET A 12 36.07 -17.75 4.77
C MET A 12 36.86 -19.02 4.44
N LYS A 13 38.16 -18.88 4.10
CA LYS A 13 39.05 -20.01 3.81
C LYS A 13 39.27 -20.88 5.04
N PHE A 14 39.56 -20.26 6.19
CA PHE A 14 39.72 -21.00 7.44
C PHE A 14 38.46 -21.80 7.81
N ALA A 15 37.28 -21.19 7.70
CA ALA A 15 36.02 -21.86 8.00
C ALA A 15 35.76 -23.04 7.03
N GLU A 16 36.03 -22.87 5.74
CA GLU A 16 35.89 -23.93 4.75
C GLU A 16 36.85 -25.10 5.02
N GLU A 17 38.11 -24.83 5.35
CA GLU A 17 39.09 -25.86 5.73
C GLU A 17 38.63 -26.67 6.96
N GLN A 18 38.04 -26.02 7.96
CA GLN A 18 37.48 -26.73 9.12
C GLN A 18 36.30 -27.64 8.72
N LEU A 19 35.39 -27.16 7.87
CA LEU A 19 34.27 -27.96 7.39
C LEU A 19 34.74 -29.20 6.61
N LEU A 20 35.67 -29.02 5.67
CA LEU A 20 36.27 -30.10 4.89
C LEU A 20 36.97 -31.14 5.78
N LYS A 21 37.70 -30.68 6.80
CA LYS A 21 38.36 -31.56 7.78
C LYS A 21 37.38 -32.48 8.52
N HIS A 22 36.14 -32.01 8.73
CA HIS A 22 35.09 -32.76 9.41
C HIS A 22 34.14 -33.50 8.46
N GLY A 23 34.53 -33.68 7.19
CA GLY A 23 33.80 -34.49 6.21
C GLY A 23 32.65 -33.76 5.52
N TRP A 24 32.51 -32.45 5.69
CA TRP A 24 31.58 -31.67 4.89
C TRP A 24 32.08 -31.56 3.44
N THR A 25 31.14 -31.52 2.49
CA THR A 25 31.44 -31.41 1.05
C THR A 25 30.74 -30.21 0.46
N GLN A 26 31.41 -29.52 -0.48
CA GLN A 26 30.90 -28.30 -1.08
C GLN A 26 29.53 -28.54 -1.73
N GLY A 27 28.55 -27.71 -1.36
CA GLY A 27 27.19 -27.76 -1.91
C GLY A 27 26.21 -28.66 -1.14
N LYS A 28 26.69 -29.43 -0.15
CA LYS A 28 25.82 -30.20 0.74
C LYS A 28 25.40 -29.42 1.98
N GLY A 29 24.21 -29.72 2.49
CA GLY A 29 23.74 -29.20 3.77
C GLY A 29 24.53 -29.81 4.93
N LEU A 30 24.40 -29.20 6.11
CA LEU A 30 24.94 -29.77 7.34
C LEU A 30 24.04 -30.92 7.86
N GLY A 31 24.48 -31.58 8.93
CA GLY A 31 23.71 -32.64 9.61
C GLY A 31 23.89 -34.05 9.03
N TRP A 32 23.36 -35.06 9.74
CA TRP A 32 23.53 -36.49 9.41
C TRP A 32 23.03 -36.86 8.01
N LYS A 33 21.90 -36.26 7.57
CA LYS A 33 21.30 -36.53 6.26
C LYS A 33 21.77 -35.57 5.16
N GLU A 34 22.64 -34.61 5.49
CA GLU A 34 23.15 -33.58 4.57
C GLU A 34 22.04 -32.74 3.87
N ASN A 35 20.81 -32.79 4.37
CA ASN A 35 19.62 -32.14 3.81
C ASN A 35 19.32 -30.79 4.45
N ASP A 36 20.18 -30.30 5.34
CA ASP A 36 19.98 -29.00 5.98
C ASP A 36 20.28 -27.84 5.00
N MET A 37 20.05 -26.62 5.46
CA MET A 37 20.21 -25.40 4.67
C MET A 37 21.62 -25.27 4.07
N THR A 38 21.68 -25.19 2.74
CA THR A 38 22.92 -24.98 1.97
C THR A 38 23.26 -23.51 1.77
N GLN A 39 22.28 -22.61 1.95
CA GLN A 39 22.42 -21.18 1.79
C GLN A 39 22.05 -20.46 3.09
N ALA A 40 22.77 -19.38 3.39
CA ALA A 40 22.48 -18.54 4.54
C ALA A 40 21.10 -17.88 4.41
N LEU A 41 20.40 -17.72 5.54
CA LEU A 41 19.16 -16.94 5.61
C LEU A 41 19.47 -15.49 5.26
N ARG A 42 18.82 -14.97 4.23
CA ARG A 42 18.86 -13.54 3.90
C ARG A 42 17.76 -12.81 4.66
N VAL A 43 18.14 -12.05 5.68
CA VAL A 43 17.21 -11.16 6.37
C VAL A 43 17.04 -9.89 5.54
N THR A 44 15.80 -9.52 5.25
CA THR A 44 15.48 -8.21 4.69
C THR A 44 15.24 -7.23 5.82
N LEU A 45 16.07 -6.18 5.91
CA LEU A 45 15.85 -5.10 6.86
C LEU A 45 14.77 -4.16 6.33
N LYS A 46 13.71 -3.97 7.12
CA LYS A 46 12.66 -2.98 6.84
C LYS A 46 13.11 -1.62 7.38
N GLN A 47 13.29 -0.64 6.50
CA GLN A 47 13.74 0.72 6.86
C GLN A 47 12.61 1.76 6.85
N ASP A 48 11.40 1.38 6.44
CA ASP A 48 10.24 2.24 6.38
C ASP A 48 9.37 2.11 7.64
N THR A 49 8.66 3.19 7.95
CA THR A 49 7.75 3.29 9.10
C THR A 49 6.36 2.71 8.82
N HIS A 50 6.06 2.34 7.56
CA HIS A 50 4.73 1.86 7.19
C HIS A 50 4.43 0.49 7.79
N GLY A 51 3.14 0.16 7.93
CA GLY A 51 2.71 -1.15 8.39
C GLY A 51 3.15 -2.29 7.45
N MET A 52 3.14 -3.52 7.94
CA MET A 52 3.21 -4.71 7.08
C MET A 52 1.98 -4.72 6.14
N GLY A 53 2.19 -4.96 4.84
CA GLY A 53 1.10 -4.94 3.85
C GLY A 53 0.62 -3.55 3.44
N HIS A 54 1.39 -2.50 3.74
CA HIS A 54 1.14 -1.16 3.20
C HIS A 54 1.32 -1.19 1.67
N ASP A 55 0.29 -0.77 0.95
CA ASP A 55 0.30 -0.62 -0.50
C ASP A 55 0.45 0.88 -0.85
N PRO A 56 1.63 1.31 -1.32
CA PRO A 56 1.86 2.70 -1.72
C PRO A 56 0.92 3.15 -2.83
N ALA A 57 0.47 2.25 -3.71
CA ALA A 57 -0.36 2.60 -4.86
C ALA A 57 -1.78 3.05 -4.44
N LYS A 58 -2.26 2.59 -3.27
CA LYS A 58 -3.58 2.95 -2.75
C LYS A 58 -3.70 4.45 -2.47
N GLU A 59 -2.60 5.11 -2.08
CA GLU A 59 -2.60 6.55 -1.80
C GLU A 59 -2.85 7.38 -3.06
N PHE A 60 -2.38 6.89 -4.21
CA PHE A 60 -2.50 7.55 -5.51
C PHE A 60 -3.78 7.20 -6.28
N THR A 61 -4.54 6.20 -5.80
CA THR A 61 -5.69 5.62 -6.52
C THR A 61 -7.03 5.94 -5.84
N ASN A 62 -7.11 7.07 -5.12
CA ASN A 62 -8.38 7.53 -4.55
C ASN A 62 -9.27 8.15 -5.65
N HIS A 63 -10.12 7.33 -6.28
CA HIS A 63 -11.00 7.71 -7.39
C HIS A 63 -12.20 8.58 -7.02
N TRP A 64 -12.22 9.20 -5.83
CA TRP A 64 -13.39 9.96 -5.36
C TRP A 64 -13.75 11.12 -6.30
N LEU A 65 -12.76 11.79 -6.90
CA LEU A 65 -13.00 12.83 -7.91
C LEU A 65 -13.65 12.25 -9.17
N ASN A 66 -13.16 11.11 -9.64
CA ASN A 66 -13.71 10.43 -10.81
C ASN A 66 -15.16 9.98 -10.54
N GLU A 67 -15.44 9.41 -9.37
CA GLU A 67 -16.79 9.05 -8.96
C GLU A 67 -17.73 10.26 -8.87
N LEU A 68 -17.28 11.37 -8.29
CA LEU A 68 -18.07 12.59 -8.17
C LEU A 68 -18.34 13.20 -9.55
N PHE A 69 -17.32 13.29 -10.40
CA PHE A 69 -17.44 13.79 -11.76
C PHE A 69 -18.41 12.95 -12.58
N ASN A 70 -18.24 11.62 -12.59
CA ASN A 70 -19.10 10.71 -13.34
C ASN A 70 -20.56 10.76 -12.85
N LYS A 71 -20.78 10.87 -11.53
CA LYS A 71 -22.11 11.05 -10.95
C LYS A 71 -22.73 12.37 -11.41
N THR A 72 -21.99 13.47 -11.40
CA THR A 72 -22.52 14.77 -11.85
C THR A 72 -22.81 14.78 -13.36
N ALA A 73 -21.89 14.25 -14.17
CA ALA A 73 -22.04 14.18 -15.63
C ALA A 73 -23.26 13.33 -16.05
N ALA A 74 -23.49 12.19 -15.40
CA ALA A 74 -24.63 11.33 -15.69
C ALA A 74 -26.00 11.94 -15.30
N ASN A 75 -26.01 12.93 -14.39
CA ASN A 75 -27.24 13.61 -13.95
C ASN A 75 -27.57 14.86 -14.77
N LEU A 76 -26.71 15.30 -15.68
CA LEU A 76 -27.00 16.40 -16.60
C LEU A 76 -27.86 15.89 -17.76
N VAL A 77 -29.17 16.03 -17.63
CA VAL A 77 -30.09 15.89 -18.76
C VAL A 77 -30.12 17.22 -19.50
N VAL A 78 -29.57 17.26 -20.71
CA VAL A 78 -29.63 18.44 -21.59
C VAL A 78 -30.80 18.25 -22.54
N GLU A 79 -31.90 18.95 -22.29
CA GLU A 79 -32.94 19.08 -23.31
C GLU A 79 -32.48 20.11 -24.34
N THR A 80 -32.01 19.64 -25.49
CA THR A 80 -31.71 20.51 -26.63
C THR A 80 -33.02 20.91 -27.32
N GLY A 81 -33.72 21.86 -26.73
CA GLY A 81 -34.72 22.67 -27.43
C GLY A 81 -34.02 23.63 -28.38
N GLN A 82 -34.51 23.71 -29.62
CA GLN A 82 -34.09 24.76 -30.55
C GLN A 82 -34.40 26.12 -29.90
N ASP A 83 -33.43 27.04 -29.97
CA ASP A 83 -33.42 28.40 -29.42
C ASP A 83 -32.90 28.57 -27.98
N GLY A 84 -31.61 28.96 -27.91
CA GLY A 84 -31.11 29.94 -26.94
C GLY A 84 -31.03 29.54 -25.47
N ALA A 85 -29.84 29.04 -25.09
CA ALA A 85 -29.32 28.83 -23.72
C ALA A 85 -29.93 27.67 -22.92
N PRO A 86 -29.14 26.63 -22.56
CA PRO A 86 -29.61 25.53 -21.72
C PRO A 86 -29.81 25.99 -20.27
N SER A 87 -31.05 25.99 -19.80
CA SER A 87 -31.38 26.11 -18.38
C SER A 87 -31.05 24.79 -17.69
N THR A 88 -30.00 24.77 -16.86
CA THR A 88 -29.66 23.60 -16.04
C THR A 88 -30.63 23.50 -14.86
N GLU A 89 -31.68 22.69 -14.99
CA GLU A 89 -32.57 22.38 -13.86
C GLU A 89 -31.91 21.34 -12.95
N THR A 90 -31.50 21.77 -11.76
CA THR A 90 -31.03 20.85 -10.71
C THR A 90 -32.25 20.23 -10.03
N THR A 91 -32.60 18.98 -10.36
CA THR A 91 -33.57 18.23 -9.55
C THR A 91 -32.99 18.01 -8.15
N CYS A 92 -33.58 18.68 -7.16
CA CYS A 92 -33.26 18.56 -5.73
C CYS A 92 -33.61 17.15 -5.23
N ARG A 93 -32.62 16.25 -5.20
CA ARG A 93 -32.76 14.98 -4.47
C ARG A 93 -32.62 15.21 -2.97
N ASN A 94 -33.48 14.53 -2.21
CA ASN A 94 -33.66 14.62 -0.76
C ASN A 94 -32.33 14.77 0.01
N PRO A 95 -32.28 15.64 1.04
CA PRO A 95 -31.08 15.84 1.83
C PRO A 95 -30.63 14.51 2.47
N PRO A 96 -29.33 14.16 2.41
CA PRO A 96 -28.84 12.97 3.09
C PRO A 96 -29.11 13.10 4.58
N LYS A 97 -29.69 12.04 5.16
CA LYS A 97 -30.00 11.99 6.60
C LYS A 97 -28.72 12.31 7.39
N PRO A 98 -28.79 13.23 8.38
CA PRO A 98 -27.60 13.58 9.15
C PRO A 98 -27.03 12.33 9.82
N ASN A 99 -25.74 12.09 9.63
CA ASN A 99 -25.05 10.99 10.30
C ASN A 99 -24.98 11.30 11.82
N LEU A 100 -25.73 10.54 12.60
CA LEU A 100 -25.87 10.67 14.06
C LEU A 100 -24.57 10.46 14.84
N LEU A 101 -23.48 10.00 14.21
CA LEU A 101 -22.20 9.79 14.88
C LEU A 101 -21.41 11.09 15.12
N TYR A 102 -21.55 12.09 14.24
CA TYR A 102 -20.71 13.29 14.28
C TYR A 102 -21.32 14.45 15.11
N GLN A 103 -22.63 14.46 15.33
CA GLN A 103 -23.31 15.55 16.04
C GLN A 103 -23.07 15.57 17.56
N LYS A 104 -22.55 14.49 18.16
CA LYS A 104 -22.27 14.43 19.61
C LYS A 104 -21.00 15.18 20.04
N PHE A 105 -20.18 15.66 19.11
CA PHE A 105 -18.86 16.23 19.42
C PHE A 105 -18.72 17.73 19.12
N VAL A 106 -19.72 18.37 18.52
CA VAL A 106 -19.70 19.81 18.28
C VAL A 106 -20.62 20.51 19.29
N LYS A 107 -20.03 21.25 20.23
CA LYS A 107 -20.78 22.13 21.13
C LYS A 107 -21.24 23.35 20.34
N MET A 108 -22.55 23.49 20.13
CA MET A 108 -23.16 24.69 19.57
C MET A 108 -22.99 25.84 20.57
N THR A 109 -22.15 26.83 20.26
CA THR A 109 -22.12 28.07 21.05
C THR A 109 -23.28 28.94 20.59
N SER A 110 -24.34 29.01 21.39
CA SER A 110 -25.41 29.97 21.15
C SER A 110 -24.82 31.37 21.33
N SER A 111 -24.64 32.10 20.23
CA SER A 111 -24.25 33.50 20.26
C SER A 111 -25.34 34.28 20.98
N ARG A 112 -25.06 34.63 22.24
CA ARG A 112 -25.91 35.49 23.07
C ARG A 112 -25.88 36.88 22.47
N THR A 113 -26.96 37.27 21.80
CA THR A 113 -27.22 38.65 21.39
C THR A 113 -27.15 39.53 22.65
N MET A 114 -26.15 40.42 22.71
CA MET A 114 -26.16 41.51 23.68
C MET A 114 -27.06 42.62 23.15
N ILE A 115 -27.94 43.09 24.03
CA ILE A 115 -28.75 44.30 23.90
C ILE A 115 -27.88 45.48 24.31
#